data_AF-A0A564W7I9-F1
#
_entry.id   AF-A0A564W7I9-F1
#
_cell.length_a   1.000
_cell.length_b   1.000
_cell.length_c   1.000
_cell.angle_alpha   90.00
_cell.angle_beta   90.00
_cell.angle_gamma   90.00
#
_symmetry.space_group_name_H-M   'P 1'
#
loop_
_entity.id
_entity.type
_entity.pdbx_description
1 polymer ?
#
loop_
_entity_poly.entity_id
_entity_poly.type
_entity_poly.pdbx_seq_one_letter_code
_entity_poly.pdbx_strand_id
1 'polypeptide(L)'
;MRKTFKKLAAVALASAMTLSSSVMASAATMNVYVRKWTQTSSTNTYEGTVTPNPFGLNPVVKVTGVTSGMTYKKALQMAKDEGLSTTWNGNYLTSVGYGDILWENNGANHNVNKDAAGNTIGAIWKGDSWMWYTGDNLGYDVAKYPETTLGETLVPANLKDDDVFSMVLSYDHSEFAWGTPAKEDNQ
;
A
#
# COMPACT_ATOMS: atom_id res chain seq x y z
N MET A 1 19.74 23.12 19.59
CA MET A 1 20.81 22.26 20.15
C MET A 1 20.44 20.82 19.84
N ARG A 2 21.04 20.14 18.85
CA ARG A 2 22.32 19.37 18.92
C ARG A 2 22.51 18.62 20.23
N LYS A 3 22.68 17.28 20.15
CA LYS A 3 23.78 16.54 20.82
C LYS A 3 24.00 15.06 20.41
N THR A 4 23.11 14.38 19.68
CA THR A 4 23.29 12.95 19.30
C THR A 4 23.87 12.73 17.90
N PHE A 5 24.85 13.56 17.55
CA PHE A 5 25.87 13.23 16.56
C PHE A 5 26.47 11.83 16.85
N LYS A 6 26.57 10.99 15.81
CA LYS A 6 27.71 10.08 15.52
C LYS A 6 27.83 8.66 16.13
N LYS A 7 26.98 8.15 17.04
CA LYS A 7 27.27 6.84 17.68
C LYS A 7 26.51 5.59 17.20
N LEU A 8 25.37 5.71 16.51
CA LEU A 8 24.61 4.51 16.09
C LEU A 8 25.07 3.90 14.76
N ALA A 9 25.79 4.64 13.93
CA ALA A 9 26.21 4.18 12.61
C ALA A 9 27.53 3.34 12.60
N ALA A 10 28.17 3.11 13.76
CA ALA A 10 29.53 2.54 13.82
C ALA A 10 29.71 1.33 14.76
N VAL A 11 28.65 0.82 15.39
CA VAL A 11 28.72 -0.36 16.28
C VAL A 11 27.55 -1.30 15.95
N ALA A 12 27.70 -2.07 14.88
CA ALA A 12 26.89 -3.26 14.54
C ALA A 12 27.50 -4.05 13.37
N LEU A 13 28.48 -3.49 12.64
CA LEU A 13 29.52 -4.30 12.03
C LEU A 13 30.39 -4.87 13.16
N ALA A 14 30.52 -6.20 13.20
CA ALA A 14 31.33 -7.01 14.12
C ALA A 14 30.65 -7.50 15.41
N SER A 15 29.75 -8.46 15.24
CA SER A 15 29.79 -9.70 16.04
C SER A 15 29.36 -10.87 15.16
N ALA A 16 30.32 -11.46 14.45
CA ALA A 16 30.18 -12.83 14.00
C ALA A 16 30.09 -13.72 15.24
N MET A 17 28.91 -14.25 15.53
CA MET A 17 28.76 -15.44 16.36
C MET A 17 28.07 -16.49 15.49
N THR A 18 28.88 -17.40 14.95
CA THR A 18 28.42 -18.72 14.57
C THR A 18 27.82 -19.40 15.79
N LEU A 19 26.49 -19.47 15.86
CA LEU A 19 25.78 -20.49 16.61
C LEU A 19 25.04 -21.35 15.61
N SER A 20 25.58 -22.54 15.39
CA SER A 20 24.90 -23.66 14.78
C SER A 20 23.73 -24.08 15.68
N SER A 21 22.57 -23.55 15.39
CA SER A 21 21.32 -24.27 15.50
C SER A 21 20.44 -23.70 14.40
N SER A 22 19.77 -24.58 13.66
CA SER A 22 18.71 -24.19 12.75
C SER A 22 17.69 -23.40 13.55
N VAL A 23 17.80 -22.06 13.56
CA VAL A 23 16.70 -21.19 13.98
C VAL A 23 15.63 -21.51 12.96
N MET A 24 14.63 -22.29 13.36
CA MET A 24 13.41 -22.40 12.58
C MET A 24 12.96 -20.96 12.40
N ALA A 25 12.98 -20.49 11.14
CA ALA A 25 12.52 -19.16 10.83
C ALA A 25 11.06 -19.14 11.26
N SER A 26 10.79 -18.44 12.36
CA SER A 26 9.49 -18.51 12.99
C SER A 26 8.46 -17.90 12.04
N ALA A 27 7.44 -18.67 11.68
CA ALA A 27 6.55 -18.40 10.57
C ALA A 27 5.19 -17.94 11.08
N ALA A 28 4.92 -16.63 10.95
CA ALA A 28 3.63 -16.04 11.22
C ALA A 28 2.68 -16.16 10.01
N THR A 29 1.40 -15.90 10.27
CA THR A 29 0.35 -15.77 9.26
C THR A 29 -0.07 -14.31 9.10
N MET A 30 -0.03 -13.80 7.87
CA MET A 30 -0.56 -12.49 7.51
C MET A 30 -1.93 -12.62 6.84
N ASN A 31 -2.97 -12.06 7.46
CA ASN A 31 -4.28 -11.89 6.82
C ASN A 31 -4.26 -10.65 5.93
N VAL A 32 -4.63 -10.82 4.66
CA VAL A 32 -4.77 -9.70 3.73
C VAL A 32 -6.24 -9.46 3.48
N TYR A 33 -6.70 -8.25 3.79
CA TYR A 33 -8.04 -7.79 3.44
C TYR A 33 -7.95 -6.84 2.25
N VAL A 34 -9.05 -6.76 1.50
CA VAL A 34 -9.19 -5.78 0.42
C VAL A 34 -10.44 -4.95 0.69
N ARG A 35 -10.33 -3.63 0.52
CA ARG A 35 -11.48 -2.73 0.51
C ARG A 35 -11.47 -1.83 -0.71
N LYS A 36 -12.63 -1.26 -1.02
CA LYS A 36 -12.77 -0.15 -1.95
C LYS A 36 -13.22 1.09 -1.19
N TRP A 37 -12.59 2.23 -1.45
CA TRP A 37 -12.98 3.51 -0.88
C TRP A 37 -13.27 4.49 -2.00
N THR A 38 -14.35 5.25 -1.87
CA THR A 38 -14.76 6.24 -2.87
C THR A 38 -14.87 7.61 -2.23
N GLN A 39 -14.10 8.56 -2.72
CA GLN A 39 -14.20 9.97 -2.35
C GLN A 39 -15.59 10.52 -2.68
N THR A 40 -16.16 11.29 -1.75
CA THR A 40 -17.49 11.90 -1.90
C THR A 40 -17.47 13.43 -1.98
N SER A 41 -16.28 14.04 -1.85
CA SER A 41 -16.10 15.50 -1.86
C SER A 41 -15.03 15.86 -2.86
N SER A 42 -15.24 16.85 -3.74
CA SER A 42 -14.22 17.29 -4.71
C SER A 42 -13.17 18.25 -4.12
N THR A 43 -13.35 18.69 -2.89
CA THR A 43 -12.48 19.65 -2.20
C THR A 43 -11.69 19.04 -1.05
N ASN A 44 -12.09 17.86 -0.57
CA ASN A 44 -11.42 17.14 0.49
C ASN A 44 -11.28 15.65 0.14
N THR A 45 -10.05 15.23 -0.18
CA THR A 45 -9.74 13.84 -0.55
C THR A 45 -9.82 12.86 0.62
N TYR A 46 -10.09 13.32 1.84
CA TYR A 46 -10.29 12.46 3.01
C TYR A 46 -11.76 12.17 3.30
N GLU A 47 -12.69 12.85 2.62
CA GLU A 47 -14.12 12.60 2.75
C GLU A 47 -14.58 11.56 1.73
N GLY A 48 -15.11 10.45 2.22
CA GLY A 48 -15.58 9.38 1.38
C GLY A 48 -16.16 8.22 2.17
N THR A 49 -16.52 7.16 1.45
CA THR A 49 -17.17 5.98 2.03
C THR A 49 -16.52 4.70 1.55
N VAL A 50 -16.48 3.71 2.44
CA VAL A 50 -16.14 2.34 2.07
C VAL A 50 -17.27 1.81 1.20
N THR A 51 -16.94 1.45 -0.03
CA THR A 51 -17.91 0.90 -0.98
C THR A 51 -17.92 -0.62 -0.85
N PRO A 52 -19.08 -1.29 -0.96
CA PRO A 52 -19.13 -2.74 -1.07
C PRO A 52 -18.16 -3.21 -2.16
N ASN A 53 -17.29 -4.13 -1.79
CA ASN A 53 -16.32 -4.74 -2.69
C ASN A 53 -16.67 -6.23 -2.83
N PRO A 54 -16.33 -6.88 -3.97
CA PRO A 54 -16.68 -8.28 -4.22
C PRO A 54 -15.98 -9.26 -3.27
N PHE A 55 -14.94 -8.83 -2.56
CA PHE A 55 -14.20 -9.65 -1.60
C PHE A 55 -14.87 -9.76 -0.22
N GLY A 56 -15.85 -8.91 0.06
CA GLY A 56 -16.59 -8.92 1.33
C GLY A 56 -15.78 -8.40 2.52
N LEU A 57 -16.05 -8.94 3.71
CA LEU A 57 -15.42 -8.54 4.98
C LEU A 57 -14.35 -9.52 5.49
N ASN A 58 -14.18 -10.66 4.82
CA ASN A 58 -13.19 -11.67 5.18
C ASN A 58 -11.84 -11.36 4.53
N PRO A 59 -10.73 -11.86 5.09
CA PRO A 59 -9.45 -11.77 4.40
C PRO A 59 -9.53 -12.53 3.08
N VAL A 60 -9.03 -11.93 2.00
CA VAL A 60 -8.98 -12.55 0.67
C VAL A 60 -7.99 -13.71 0.62
N VAL A 61 -6.87 -13.57 1.34
CA VAL A 61 -5.83 -14.60 1.46
C VAL A 61 -5.21 -14.56 2.84
N LYS A 62 -4.65 -15.72 3.24
CA LYS A 62 -3.86 -15.88 4.45
C LYS A 62 -2.46 -16.33 4.05
N VAL A 63 -1.47 -15.47 4.19
CA VAL A 63 -0.10 -15.77 3.81
C VAL A 63 0.61 -16.40 5.00
N THR A 64 0.95 -17.68 4.90
CA THR A 64 1.74 -18.38 5.92
C THR A 64 3.24 -18.25 5.63
N GLY A 65 4.11 -18.54 6.61
CA GLY A 65 5.56 -18.50 6.38
C GLY A 65 6.18 -17.11 6.49
N VAL A 66 5.46 -16.12 7.00
CA VAL A 66 5.96 -14.73 7.08
C VAL A 66 6.87 -14.59 8.29
N THR A 67 8.12 -14.17 8.06
CA THR A 67 9.13 -14.05 9.13
C THR A 67 9.48 -12.59 9.37
N SER A 68 9.94 -12.28 10.58
CA SER A 68 10.52 -10.97 10.90
C SER A 68 11.60 -10.56 9.89
N GLY A 69 11.63 -9.27 9.52
CA GLY A 69 12.60 -8.73 8.56
C GLY A 69 12.22 -8.90 7.09
N MET A 70 11.10 -9.56 6.76
CA MET A 70 10.52 -9.49 5.42
C MET A 70 9.85 -8.13 5.17
N THR A 71 9.77 -7.69 3.91
CA THR A 71 8.91 -6.57 3.53
C THR A 71 7.49 -7.06 3.24
N TYR A 72 6.50 -6.17 3.35
CA TYR A 72 5.13 -6.46 2.92
C TYR A 72 5.07 -6.88 1.44
N LYS A 73 5.90 -6.30 0.56
CA LYS A 73 6.00 -6.75 -0.84
C LYS A 73 6.40 -8.22 -0.94
N LYS A 74 7.43 -8.65 -0.20
CA LYS A 74 7.85 -10.06 -0.22
C LYS A 74 6.75 -10.98 0.32
N ALA A 75 6.08 -10.59 1.41
CA ALA A 75 4.96 -11.35 1.96
C ALA A 75 3.79 -11.43 0.97
N LEU A 76 3.42 -10.33 0.31
CA LEU A 76 2.36 -10.32 -0.71
C LEU A 76 2.72 -11.11 -1.97
N GLN A 77 4.01 -11.21 -2.32
CA GLN A 77 4.45 -12.07 -3.42
C GLN A 77 4.31 -13.57 -3.09
N MET A 78 4.41 -13.95 -1.81
CA MET A 78 4.13 -15.32 -1.36
C MET A 78 2.63 -15.65 -1.45
N ALA A 79 1.75 -14.66 -1.39
CA ALA A 79 0.31 -14.83 -1.53
C ALA A 79 -0.14 -15.32 -2.92
N LYS A 80 0.78 -15.36 -3.90
CA LYS A 80 0.50 -15.87 -5.25
C LYS A 80 0.00 -17.31 -5.22
N ASP A 81 0.56 -18.12 -4.32
CA ASP A 81 0.16 -19.53 -4.17
C ASP A 81 -1.25 -19.66 -3.57
N GLU A 82 -1.73 -18.62 -2.88
CA GLU A 82 -3.08 -18.50 -2.32
C GLU A 82 -4.05 -17.79 -3.28
N GLY A 83 -3.63 -17.51 -4.53
CA GLY A 83 -4.47 -16.92 -5.57
C GLY A 83 -4.47 -15.38 -5.63
N LEU A 84 -3.70 -14.70 -4.79
CA LEU A 84 -3.53 -13.23 -4.85
C LEU A 84 -2.25 -12.86 -5.60
N SER A 85 -2.41 -12.21 -6.74
CA SER A 85 -1.31 -11.70 -7.55
C SER A 85 -1.11 -10.20 -7.33
N THR A 86 0.15 -9.74 -7.31
CA THR A 86 0.49 -8.32 -7.17
C THR A 86 1.53 -7.91 -8.20
N THR A 87 1.32 -6.77 -8.85
CA THR A 87 2.28 -6.15 -9.79
C THR A 87 2.83 -4.88 -9.18
N TRP A 88 4.11 -4.61 -9.42
CA TRP A 88 4.83 -3.53 -8.76
C TRP A 88 5.68 -2.73 -9.76
N ASN A 89 5.72 -1.42 -9.57
CA ASN A 89 6.74 -0.54 -10.17
C ASN A 89 7.69 -0.10 -9.05
N GLY A 90 8.88 -0.71 -8.97
CA GLY A 90 9.76 -0.53 -7.82
C GLY A 90 9.09 -0.98 -6.51
N ASN A 91 8.90 -0.07 -5.57
CA ASN A 91 8.23 -0.34 -4.29
C ASN A 91 6.72 -0.01 -4.29
N TYR A 92 6.19 0.51 -5.40
CA TYR A 92 4.80 0.92 -5.54
C TYR A 92 3.95 -0.22 -6.09
N LEU A 93 2.85 -0.52 -5.41
CA LEU A 93 1.86 -1.50 -5.87
C LEU A 93 1.03 -0.89 -7.00
N THR A 94 0.99 -1.56 -8.16
CA THR A 94 0.32 -1.06 -9.36
C THR A 94 -0.91 -1.87 -9.74
N SER A 95 -0.96 -3.15 -9.37
CA SER A 95 -2.17 -3.95 -9.53
C SER A 95 -2.28 -5.07 -8.50
N VAL A 96 -3.51 -5.44 -8.19
CA VAL A 96 -3.85 -6.64 -7.42
C VAL A 96 -4.87 -7.44 -8.22
N GLY A 97 -4.60 -8.74 -8.38
CA GLY A 97 -5.53 -9.68 -8.97
C GLY A 97 -5.89 -10.79 -7.99
N TYR A 98 -7.16 -11.18 -7.95
CA TYR A 98 -7.66 -12.32 -7.17
C TYR A 98 -8.86 -12.95 -7.86
N GLY A 99 -8.77 -14.26 -8.15
CA GLY A 99 -9.73 -14.93 -9.04
C GLY A 99 -9.74 -14.28 -10.44
N ASP A 100 -10.94 -13.97 -10.94
CA ASP A 100 -11.13 -13.29 -12.24
C ASP A 100 -11.05 -11.75 -12.15
N ILE A 101 -10.77 -11.21 -10.96
CA ILE A 101 -10.71 -9.76 -10.73
C ILE A 101 -9.26 -9.30 -10.87
N LEU A 102 -9.02 -8.27 -11.68
CA LEU A 102 -7.78 -7.53 -11.75
C LEU A 102 -8.09 -6.03 -11.66
N TRP A 103 -7.52 -5.36 -10.65
CA TRP A 103 -7.65 -3.92 -10.48
C TRP A 103 -6.28 -3.26 -10.56
N GLU A 104 -6.16 -2.31 -11.48
CA GLU A 104 -4.92 -1.60 -11.81
C GLU A 104 -5.08 -0.12 -11.49
N ASN A 105 -4.01 0.51 -11.04
CA ASN A 105 -3.99 1.97 -10.90
C ASN A 105 -4.30 2.61 -12.26
N ASN A 106 -5.28 3.51 -12.30
CA ASN A 106 -5.79 4.08 -13.56
C ASN A 106 -5.87 5.62 -13.54
N GLY A 107 -5.20 6.26 -12.59
CA GLY A 107 -5.17 7.70 -12.42
C GLY A 107 -4.69 8.46 -13.66
N ALA A 108 -5.46 9.47 -14.07
CA ALA A 108 -5.16 10.33 -15.20
C ALA A 108 -5.57 11.80 -14.94
N ASN A 109 -5.01 12.72 -15.72
CA ASN A 109 -5.41 14.12 -15.73
C ASN A 109 -6.52 14.34 -16.77
N HIS A 110 -7.62 14.93 -16.35
CA HIS A 110 -8.77 15.37 -17.14
C HIS A 110 -8.84 16.90 -17.16
N ASN A 111 -9.60 17.48 -18.08
CA ASN A 111 -9.77 18.93 -18.20
C ASN A 111 -8.41 19.67 -18.22
N VAL A 112 -7.47 19.15 -19.00
CA VAL A 112 -6.08 19.61 -19.04
C VAL A 112 -6.01 21.02 -19.64
N ASN A 113 -5.58 21.99 -18.83
CA ASN A 113 -5.26 23.34 -19.26
C ASN A 113 -3.77 23.48 -19.54
N LYS A 114 -3.41 24.04 -20.70
CA LYS A 114 -2.03 24.22 -21.15
C LYS A 114 -1.72 25.70 -21.37
N ASP A 115 -0.48 26.09 -21.09
CA ASP A 115 0.03 27.40 -21.48
C ASP A 115 0.31 27.49 -22.99
N ALA A 116 0.70 28.66 -23.48
CA ALA A 116 1.03 28.87 -24.89
C ALA A 116 2.23 28.03 -25.39
N ALA A 117 3.06 27.52 -24.49
CA ALA A 117 4.18 26.63 -24.79
C ALA A 117 3.81 25.14 -24.75
N GLY A 118 2.56 24.81 -24.38
CA GLY A 118 2.05 23.45 -24.30
C GLY A 118 2.27 22.75 -22.96
N ASN A 119 2.77 23.44 -21.93
CA ASN A 119 2.93 22.87 -20.59
C ASN A 119 1.59 22.81 -19.86
N THR A 120 1.32 21.72 -19.15
CA THR A 120 0.12 21.62 -18.31
C THR A 120 0.22 22.52 -17.10
N ILE A 121 -0.71 23.47 -16.97
CA ILE A 121 -0.78 24.45 -15.88
C ILE A 121 -1.98 24.23 -14.94
N GLY A 122 -2.85 23.27 -15.27
CA GLY A 122 -3.91 22.81 -14.38
C GLY A 122 -4.71 21.67 -14.99
N ALA A 123 -5.28 20.82 -14.14
CA ALA A 123 -6.13 19.71 -14.54
C ALA A 123 -6.94 19.21 -13.34
N ILE A 124 -7.89 18.33 -13.61
CA ILE A 124 -8.54 17.50 -12.59
C ILE A 124 -7.85 16.15 -12.64
N TRP A 125 -7.15 15.77 -11.56
CA TRP A 125 -6.69 14.39 -11.42
C TRP A 125 -7.88 13.53 -11.03
N LYS A 126 -8.06 12.40 -11.71
CA LYS A 126 -9.09 11.42 -11.38
C LYS A 126 -8.54 10.01 -11.56
N GLY A 127 -8.86 9.15 -10.61
CA GLY A 127 -8.75 7.71 -10.80
C GLY A 127 -8.55 6.96 -9.51
N ASP A 128 -8.22 5.70 -9.67
CA ASP A 128 -8.09 4.74 -8.61
C ASP A 128 -6.62 4.40 -8.36
N SER A 129 -6.28 4.22 -7.08
CA SER A 129 -4.94 3.83 -6.67
C SER A 129 -4.94 2.90 -5.47
N TRP A 130 -3.91 2.05 -5.38
CA TRP A 130 -3.68 1.18 -4.24
C TRP A 130 -3.03 1.93 -3.06
N MET A 131 -3.76 1.96 -1.95
CA MET A 131 -3.33 2.40 -0.63
C MET A 131 -3.26 1.21 0.33
N TRP A 132 -2.66 1.39 1.50
CA TRP A 132 -2.49 0.30 2.46
C TRP A 132 -2.46 0.80 3.90
N TYR A 133 -2.77 -0.09 4.84
CA TYR A 133 -2.55 0.13 6.27
C TYR A 133 -2.53 -1.21 7.02
N THR A 134 -1.98 -1.18 8.23
CA THR A 134 -1.95 -2.35 9.12
C THR A 134 -3.27 -2.52 9.88
N GLY A 135 -3.63 -3.76 10.20
CA GLY A 135 -4.87 -4.11 10.88
C GLY A 135 -5.92 -4.68 9.92
N ASP A 136 -7.15 -4.80 10.40
CA ASP A 136 -8.30 -5.44 9.73
C ASP A 136 -9.53 -4.53 9.67
N ASN A 137 -9.47 -3.33 10.26
CA ASN A 137 -10.58 -2.39 10.27
C ASN A 137 -10.83 -1.83 8.87
N LEU A 138 -11.83 -2.34 8.15
CA LEU A 138 -12.18 -1.85 6.81
C LEU A 138 -12.77 -0.43 6.81
N GLY A 139 -13.21 0.08 7.96
CA GLY A 139 -13.67 1.46 8.18
C GLY A 139 -12.53 2.43 8.54
N TYR A 140 -11.28 2.08 8.27
CA TYR A 140 -10.12 2.90 8.61
C TYR A 140 -10.19 4.30 8.00
N ASP A 141 -9.81 5.28 8.83
CA ASP A 141 -9.74 6.69 8.49
C ASP A 141 -8.58 6.96 7.51
N VAL A 142 -8.93 7.31 6.28
CA VAL A 142 -7.98 7.53 5.18
C VAL A 142 -7.00 8.68 5.46
N ALA A 143 -7.32 9.60 6.39
CA ALA A 143 -6.40 10.66 6.81
C ALA A 143 -5.19 10.15 7.62
N LYS A 144 -5.16 8.85 7.95
CA LYS A 144 -4.12 8.22 8.78
C LYS A 144 -3.29 7.20 8.01
N TYR A 145 -3.36 7.16 6.69
CA TYR A 145 -2.54 6.23 5.92
C TYR A 145 -1.05 6.39 6.23
N PRO A 146 -0.26 5.30 6.19
CA PRO A 146 1.17 5.38 6.39
C PRO A 146 1.83 6.29 5.37
N GLU A 147 2.81 7.06 5.81
CA GLU A 147 3.66 7.88 4.94
C GLU A 147 4.75 7.06 4.22
N THR A 148 4.84 5.75 4.50
CA THR A 148 5.85 4.86 3.93
C THR A 148 5.31 4.08 2.74
N THR A 149 6.20 3.78 1.78
CA THR A 149 5.84 2.96 0.63
C THR A 149 5.63 1.51 1.08
N LEU A 150 4.57 0.86 0.61
CA LEU A 150 4.26 -0.53 1.00
C LEU A 150 5.44 -1.48 0.74
N GLY A 151 6.10 -1.35 -0.42
CA GLY A 151 7.11 -2.33 -0.84
C GLY A 151 8.43 -2.31 -0.06
N GLU A 152 8.75 -1.20 0.60
CA GLU A 152 9.95 -1.07 1.45
C GLU A 152 9.63 -1.27 2.94
N THR A 153 8.35 -1.25 3.31
CA THR A 153 7.95 -1.36 4.71
C THR A 153 8.09 -2.80 5.18
N LEU A 154 8.75 -2.99 6.33
CA LEU A 154 8.89 -4.28 6.98
C LEU A 154 7.57 -4.72 7.61
N VAL A 155 7.33 -6.03 7.58
CA VAL A 155 6.31 -6.66 8.44
C VAL A 155 6.68 -6.46 9.92
N PRO A 156 5.76 -6.68 10.88
CA PRO A 156 6.05 -6.52 12.29
C PRO A 156 7.34 -7.25 12.72
N ALA A 157 8.08 -6.64 13.65
CA ALA A 157 9.26 -7.25 14.22
C ALA A 157 8.90 -8.28 15.31
N ASN A 158 9.81 -9.20 15.59
CA ASN A 158 9.69 -10.22 16.65
C ASN A 158 8.49 -11.17 16.48
N LEU A 159 8.07 -11.42 15.22
CA LEU A 159 7.10 -12.44 14.87
C LEU A 159 7.55 -13.82 15.33
N LYS A 160 6.61 -14.55 15.92
CA LYS A 160 6.72 -15.92 16.41
C LYS A 160 5.85 -16.87 15.57
N ASP A 161 6.03 -18.16 15.81
CA ASP A 161 5.17 -19.21 15.27
C ASP A 161 3.76 -18.96 15.79
N ASP A 162 2.79 -19.15 14.91
CA ASP A 162 1.37 -18.92 15.17
C ASP A 162 0.95 -17.46 15.41
N ASP A 163 1.88 -16.49 15.34
CA ASP A 163 1.49 -15.08 15.33
C ASP A 163 0.60 -14.80 14.11
N VAL A 164 -0.48 -14.05 14.34
CA VAL A 164 -1.39 -13.61 13.30
C VAL A 164 -1.44 -12.10 13.31
N PHE A 165 -1.21 -11.49 12.16
CA PHE A 165 -1.38 -10.06 11.96
C PHE A 165 -2.13 -9.80 10.66
N SER A 166 -2.63 -8.58 10.52
CA SER A 166 -3.48 -8.21 9.39
C SER A 166 -2.96 -6.98 8.68
N MET A 167 -3.27 -6.89 7.39
CA MET A 167 -3.19 -5.65 6.64
C MET A 167 -4.43 -5.49 5.76
N VAL A 168 -4.68 -4.26 5.35
CA VAL A 168 -5.69 -3.95 4.35
C VAL A 168 -5.04 -3.30 3.15
N LEU A 169 -5.34 -3.83 1.96
CA LEU A 169 -5.13 -3.17 0.67
C LEU A 169 -6.41 -2.41 0.31
N SER A 170 -6.29 -1.11 0.12
CA SER A 170 -7.42 -0.23 -0.16
C SER A 170 -7.31 0.28 -1.60
N TYR A 171 -8.35 0.02 -2.39
CA TYR A 171 -8.45 0.56 -3.74
C TYR A 171 -9.28 1.84 -3.69
N ASP A 172 -8.58 2.97 -3.73
CA ASP A 172 -9.16 4.28 -3.42
C ASP A 172 -9.38 5.08 -4.70
N HIS A 173 -10.63 5.44 -4.95
CA HIS A 173 -10.96 6.43 -5.96
C HIS A 173 -10.72 7.83 -5.41
N SER A 174 -9.94 8.64 -6.11
CA SER A 174 -9.79 10.05 -5.78
C SER A 174 -9.99 10.97 -6.99
N GLU A 175 -10.44 12.19 -6.70
CA GLU A 175 -10.66 13.26 -7.66
C GLU A 175 -10.30 14.60 -7.03
N PHE A 176 -9.37 15.35 -7.62
CA PHE A 176 -9.01 16.68 -7.14
C PHE A 176 -8.48 17.57 -8.27
N ALA A 177 -8.81 18.85 -8.21
CA ALA A 177 -8.26 19.85 -9.11
C ALA A 177 -6.88 20.32 -8.63
N TRP A 178 -5.99 20.57 -9.59
CA TRP A 178 -4.73 21.28 -9.36
C TRP A 178 -4.55 22.37 -10.43
N GLY A 179 -3.94 23.49 -10.05
CA GLY A 179 -3.85 24.67 -10.93
C GLY A 179 -5.23 25.22 -11.29
N THR A 180 -5.38 25.67 -12.54
CA THR A 180 -6.69 26.08 -13.10
C THR A 180 -7.09 25.11 -14.21
N PRO A 181 -8.02 24.17 -13.99
CA PRO A 181 -8.49 23.25 -15.02
C PRO A 181 -9.21 23.95 -16.18
N ALA A 182 -9.26 23.28 -17.33
CA ALA A 182 -10.10 23.68 -18.45
C ALA A 182 -11.59 23.46 -18.13
N LYS A 183 -12.48 24.21 -18.81
CA LYS A 183 -13.93 24.10 -18.59
C LYS A 183 -14.54 22.83 -19.20
N GLU A 184 -13.91 22.22 -20.20
CA GLU A 184 -14.35 21.00 -20.87
C GLU A 184 -13.19 20.01 -21.01
N ASP A 185 -13.51 18.72 -21.12
CA ASP A 185 -12.51 17.65 -21.27
C ASP A 185 -11.89 17.77 -22.68
N ASN A 186 -10.60 18.10 -22.74
CA ASN A 186 -9.88 18.19 -24.01
C ASN A 186 -9.65 16.75 -24.52
N GLN A 187 -10.46 16.32 -25.49
CA GLN A 187 -10.32 15.03 -26.20
C GLN A 187 -8.97 14.93 -26.93
#